data_AF-A0A1M7MS15-F1
#
_entry.id   AF-A0A1M7MS15-F1
#
_cell.length_a   1.000
_cell.length_b   1.000
_cell.length_c   1.000
_cell.angle_alpha   90.00
_cell.angle_beta   90.00
_cell.angle_gamma   90.00
#
_symmetry.space_group_name_H-M   'P 1'
#
loop_
_entity.id
_entity.type
_entity.pdbx_description
1 polymer ?
#
loop_
_entity_poly.entity_id
_entity_poly.type
_entity_poly.pdbx_seq_one_letter_code
_entity_poly.pdbx_strand_id
1 'polypeptide(L)'
;MENDFDAKDLIETWEAIGLDNPWIAEANDPPFSKYMLIRVATLAELEYIFEQGNWCLGQGYYFKNLCFINQISGGDEWLTIKDDYAFESITFNRIIKQGEFVPYIQSLLNATKEQCINLEY
;
A
#
# COMPACT_ATOMS: atom_id res chain seq x y z
N MET A 1 4.66 0.78 22.91
CA MET A 1 3.75 -0.35 22.61
C MET A 1 4.08 -0.81 21.21
N GLU A 2 4.84 -1.89 21.10
CA GLU A 2 4.93 -2.68 19.87
C GLU A 2 3.53 -3.21 19.60
N ASN A 3 2.78 -2.55 18.72
CA ASN A 3 1.61 -3.17 18.12
C ASN A 3 2.16 -4.18 17.12
N ASP A 4 2.32 -5.42 17.59
CA ASP A 4 2.51 -6.62 16.78
C ASP A 4 1.21 -6.87 16.01
N PHE A 5 0.91 -5.97 15.07
CA PHE A 5 -0.09 -6.23 14.06
C PHE A 5 0.40 -7.42 13.23
N ASP A 6 -0.19 -8.59 13.46
CA ASP A 6 0.12 -9.79 12.69
C ASP A 6 -0.67 -9.74 11.38
N ALA A 7 -0.05 -9.14 10.36
CA ALA A 7 -0.60 -9.07 9.01
C ALA A 7 -0.85 -10.44 8.37
N LYS A 8 -0.45 -11.56 9.00
CA LYS A 8 -0.79 -12.91 8.53
C LYS A 8 -2.28 -13.08 8.25
N ASP A 9 -3.14 -12.44 9.04
CA ASP A 9 -4.58 -12.56 8.87
C ASP A 9 -5.13 -11.73 7.69
N LEU A 10 -4.34 -10.82 7.12
CA LEU A 10 -4.77 -9.94 6.02
C LEU A 10 -4.08 -10.21 4.67
N ILE A 11 -2.93 -10.89 4.65
CA ILE A 11 -2.17 -11.09 3.42
C ILE A 11 -2.99 -11.79 2.32
N GLU A 12 -3.78 -12.80 2.66
CA GLU A 12 -4.68 -13.48 1.71
C GLU A 12 -5.78 -12.53 1.22
N THR A 13 -6.31 -11.69 2.12
CA THR A 13 -7.31 -10.67 1.78
C THR A 13 -6.74 -9.62 0.83
N TRP A 14 -5.51 -9.18 1.05
CA TRP A 14 -4.83 -8.22 0.18
C TRP A 14 -4.48 -8.82 -1.18
N GLU A 15 -4.12 -10.10 -1.22
CA GLU A 15 -3.96 -10.83 -2.49
C GLU A 15 -5.28 -10.87 -3.26
N ALA A 16 -6.40 -11.22 -2.61
CA ALA A 16 -7.71 -11.22 -3.25
C ALA A 16 -8.11 -9.84 -3.79
N ILE A 17 -7.96 -8.79 -2.97
CA ILE A 17 -8.24 -7.40 -3.38
C ILE A 17 -7.35 -6.96 -4.55
N GLY A 18 -6.06 -7.34 -4.54
CA GLY A 18 -5.15 -7.03 -5.63
C GLY A 18 -5.52 -7.77 -6.92
N LEU A 19 -5.94 -9.04 -6.84
CA LEU A 19 -6.40 -9.81 -8.00
C LEU A 19 -7.75 -9.32 -8.56
N ASP A 20 -8.60 -8.71 -7.72
CA ASP A 20 -9.84 -8.06 -8.17
C ASP A 20 -9.58 -6.73 -8.90
N ASN A 21 -8.40 -6.12 -8.74
CA ASN A 21 -7.99 -4.94 -9.48
C ASN A 21 -7.53 -5.33 -10.91
N PRO A 22 -8.20 -4.84 -11.98
CA PRO A 22 -7.90 -5.26 -13.35
C PRO A 22 -6.46 -4.98 -13.79
N TRP A 23 -5.84 -3.89 -13.32
CA TRP A 23 -4.47 -3.55 -13.69
C TRP A 23 -3.48 -4.47 -12.99
N ILE A 24 -3.64 -4.70 -11.68
CA ILE A 24 -2.73 -5.59 -10.94
C ILE A 24 -2.84 -7.04 -11.44
N ALA A 25 -4.05 -7.49 -11.82
CA ALA A 25 -4.28 -8.82 -12.38
C ALA A 25 -3.54 -9.07 -13.71
N GLU A 26 -3.11 -8.01 -14.42
CA GLU A 26 -2.32 -8.13 -15.65
C GLU A 26 -0.81 -8.38 -15.39
N ALA A 27 -0.35 -8.34 -14.14
CA ALA A 27 1.01 -8.72 -13.78
C ALA A 27 1.30 -10.16 -14.24
N ASN A 28 2.43 -10.38 -14.93
CA ASN A 28 2.74 -11.66 -15.58
C ASN A 28 4.19 -12.13 -15.44
N ASP A 29 5.13 -11.26 -15.09
CA ASP A 29 6.55 -11.61 -14.88
C ASP A 29 7.12 -10.88 -13.65
N PRO A 30 6.82 -11.39 -12.43
CA PRO A 30 5.97 -12.53 -12.12
C PRO A 30 4.47 -12.18 -12.08
N PRO A 31 3.56 -13.18 -12.11
CA PRO A 31 2.17 -12.98 -11.76
C PRO A 31 1.99 -12.45 -10.35
N PHE A 32 1.00 -11.58 -10.15
CA PHE A 32 0.70 -11.06 -8.82
C PHE A 32 0.33 -12.19 -7.84
N SER A 33 0.94 -12.16 -6.67
CA SER A 33 0.59 -13.03 -5.54
C SER A 33 1.02 -12.38 -4.23
N LYS A 34 0.54 -12.92 -3.10
CA LYS A 34 0.93 -12.48 -1.75
C LYS A 34 2.43 -12.46 -1.49
N TYR A 35 3.21 -13.28 -2.21
CA TYR A 35 4.66 -13.32 -2.05
C TYR A 35 5.36 -12.06 -2.61
N MET A 36 4.64 -11.22 -3.37
CA MET A 36 5.10 -9.90 -3.80
C MET A 36 4.82 -8.80 -2.76
N LEU A 37 4.11 -9.11 -1.66
CA LEU A 37 3.82 -8.18 -0.58
C LEU A 37 4.91 -8.25 0.49
N ILE A 38 5.66 -7.18 0.65
CA ILE A 38 6.81 -7.12 1.56
C ILE A 38 6.47 -6.30 2.81
N ARG A 39 6.71 -6.88 3.98
CA ARG A 39 6.58 -6.16 5.26
C ARG A 39 7.64 -5.08 5.36
N VAL A 40 7.23 -3.88 5.73
CA VAL A 40 8.12 -2.79 6.08
C VAL A 40 8.04 -2.53 7.58
N ALA A 41 9.19 -2.36 8.25
CA ALA A 41 9.23 -2.30 9.70
C ALA A 41 9.05 -0.86 10.24
N THR A 42 9.44 0.14 9.46
CA THR A 42 9.48 1.55 9.90
C THR A 42 8.93 2.49 8.85
N LEU A 43 8.44 3.66 9.29
CA LEU A 43 8.00 4.71 8.36
C LEU A 43 9.14 5.27 7.51
N ALA A 44 10.35 5.38 8.07
CA ALA A 44 11.53 5.85 7.34
C ALA A 44 11.93 4.88 6.22
N GLU A 45 11.84 3.57 6.46
CA GLU A 45 12.06 2.56 5.42
C GLU A 45 10.98 2.61 4.35
N LEU A 46 9.71 2.79 4.75
CA LEU A 46 8.60 2.90 3.81
C LEU A 46 8.70 4.15 2.92
N GLU A 47 9.07 5.28 3.52
CA GLU A 47 9.35 6.54 2.83
C GLU A 47 10.50 6.37 1.84
N TYR A 48 11.61 5.79 2.29
CA TYR A 48 12.77 5.51 1.44
C TYR A 48 12.40 4.61 0.27
N ILE A 49 11.61 3.55 0.51
CA ILE A 49 11.08 2.69 -0.54
C ILE A 49 10.33 3.54 -1.54
N PHE A 50 9.26 4.24 -1.18
CA PHE A 50 8.46 5.00 -2.14
C PHE A 50 9.19 6.19 -2.79
N GLU A 51 10.32 6.62 -2.25
CA GLU A 51 11.23 7.56 -2.92
C GLU A 51 12.00 6.90 -4.08
N GLN A 52 12.30 5.60 -3.98
CA GLN A 52 12.84 4.83 -5.10
C GLN A 52 11.72 4.66 -6.15
N GLY A 53 12.05 4.64 -7.43
CA GLY A 53 11.07 4.47 -8.52
C GLY A 53 11.21 3.13 -9.22
N ASN A 54 10.62 3.02 -10.41
CA ASN A 54 10.78 1.87 -11.31
C ASN A 54 10.23 0.55 -10.72
N TRP A 55 9.01 0.61 -10.21
CA TRP A 55 8.32 -0.52 -9.58
C TRP A 55 7.67 -1.46 -10.59
N CYS A 56 7.72 -2.76 -10.32
CA CYS A 56 6.94 -3.72 -11.09
C CYS A 56 5.45 -3.57 -10.79
N LEU A 57 4.62 -3.92 -11.76
CA LEU A 57 3.18 -4.07 -11.56
C LEU A 57 2.92 -5.17 -10.52
N GLY A 58 2.01 -4.93 -9.57
CA GLY A 58 1.70 -5.86 -8.48
C GLY A 58 2.75 -5.91 -7.37
N GLN A 59 3.87 -5.19 -7.47
CA GLN A 59 4.80 -5.07 -6.36
C GLN A 59 4.14 -4.33 -5.20
N GLY A 60 4.22 -4.90 -3.99
CA GLY A 60 3.50 -4.34 -2.86
C GLY A 60 4.31 -4.28 -1.57
N TYR A 61 3.93 -3.32 -0.74
CA TYR A 61 4.53 -3.06 0.56
C TYR A 61 3.43 -2.91 1.59
N TYR A 62 3.66 -3.37 2.81
CA TYR A 62 2.70 -3.18 3.88
C TYR A 62 3.36 -2.74 5.18
N PHE A 63 2.66 -1.86 5.89
CA PHE A 63 3.05 -1.30 7.17
C PHE A 63 1.84 -1.34 8.11
N LYS A 64 1.93 -2.15 9.16
CA LYS A 64 0.80 -2.46 10.05
C LYS A 64 -0.40 -2.97 9.22
N ASN A 65 -1.56 -2.34 9.34
CA ASN A 65 -2.79 -2.68 8.65
C ASN A 65 -2.98 -1.94 7.31
N LEU A 66 -1.95 -1.27 6.81
CA LEU A 66 -1.95 -0.64 5.49
C LEU A 66 -1.16 -1.48 4.51
N CYS A 67 -1.72 -1.72 3.33
CA CYS A 67 -1.06 -2.37 2.20
C CYS A 67 -1.18 -1.48 0.96
N PHE A 68 -0.08 -1.40 0.22
CA PHE A 68 0.06 -0.60 -0.98
C PHE A 68 0.52 -1.52 -2.10
N ILE A 69 -0.23 -1.59 -3.20
CA ILE A 69 0.12 -2.44 -4.35
C ILE A 69 0.23 -1.55 -5.57
N ASN A 70 1.39 -1.56 -6.23
CA ASN A 70 1.61 -0.75 -7.41
C ASN A 70 0.73 -1.24 -8.57
N GLN A 71 -0.07 -0.34 -9.13
CA GLN A 71 -1.01 -0.65 -10.22
C GLN A 71 -0.56 -0.09 -11.58
N ILE A 72 0.59 0.59 -11.64
CA ILE A 72 1.16 1.13 -12.88
C ILE A 72 2.62 0.68 -13.01
N SER A 73 2.93 -0.10 -14.06
CA SER A 73 4.30 -0.55 -14.33
C SER A 73 5.25 0.63 -14.50
N GLY A 74 6.33 0.66 -13.70
CA GLY A 74 7.32 1.74 -13.67
C GLY A 74 6.80 3.06 -13.06
N GLY A 75 5.55 3.10 -12.63
CA GLY A 75 4.88 4.27 -12.07
C GLY A 75 4.96 4.35 -10.55
N ASP A 76 4.24 5.33 -10.02
CA ASP A 76 4.07 5.62 -8.60
C ASP A 76 2.58 5.79 -8.32
N GLU A 77 1.81 4.73 -8.58
CA GLU A 77 0.37 4.73 -8.37
C GLU A 77 0.01 3.47 -7.60
N TRP A 78 -0.41 3.65 -6.36
CA TRP A 78 -0.53 2.55 -5.41
C TRP A 78 -1.98 2.37 -5.01
N LEU A 79 -2.55 1.20 -5.35
CA LEU A 79 -3.79 0.74 -4.74
C LEU A 79 -3.57 0.68 -3.23
N THR A 80 -4.33 1.48 -2.49
CA THR A 80 -4.18 1.59 -1.05
C THR A 80 -5.31 0.86 -0.34
N ILE A 81 -4.91 -0.06 0.52
CA ILE A 81 -5.76 -0.98 1.25
C ILE A 81 -5.54 -0.75 2.74
N LYS A 82 -6.63 -0.64 3.49
CA LYS A 82 -6.61 -0.61 4.95
C LYS A 82 -7.46 -1.75 5.46
N ASP A 83 -6.94 -2.52 6.41
CA ASP A 83 -7.62 -3.69 6.95
C ASP A 83 -8.08 -4.64 5.82
N ASP A 84 -9.38 -4.72 5.55
CA ASP A 84 -10.03 -5.59 4.55
C ASP A 84 -10.63 -4.84 3.35
N TYR A 85 -10.25 -3.58 3.10
CA TYR A 85 -10.85 -2.77 2.03
C TYR A 85 -9.84 -1.87 1.32
N ALA A 86 -9.91 -1.86 0.00
CA ALA A 86 -9.31 -0.81 -0.82
C ALA A 86 -10.18 0.46 -0.76
N PHE A 87 -9.55 1.64 -0.78
CA PHE A 87 -10.29 2.91 -0.72
C PHE A 87 -9.77 3.99 -1.68
N GLU A 88 -8.50 3.98 -2.06
CA GLU A 88 -7.99 4.96 -3.02
C GLU A 88 -6.72 4.51 -3.78
N SER A 89 -6.27 5.37 -4.69
CA SER A 89 -5.00 5.27 -5.41
C SER A 89 -4.11 6.45 -5.03
N ILE A 90 -2.88 6.19 -4.59
CA ILE A 90 -1.99 7.21 -4.02
C ILE A 90 -0.72 7.33 -4.85
N THR A 91 -0.28 8.57 -5.09
CA THR A 91 1.03 8.93 -5.67
C THR A 91 1.97 9.41 -4.55
N PHE A 92 2.86 8.54 -4.05
CA PHE A 92 3.67 8.87 -2.88
C PHE A 92 4.79 9.86 -3.17
N ASN A 93 5.36 9.86 -4.36
CA ASN A 93 6.45 10.74 -4.75
C ASN A 93 6.07 12.23 -4.58
N ARG A 94 4.81 12.58 -4.85
CA ARG A 94 4.31 13.94 -4.62
C ARG A 94 4.26 14.28 -3.14
N ILE A 95 3.75 13.37 -2.31
CA ILE A 95 3.61 13.56 -0.86
C ILE A 95 4.99 13.66 -0.20
N ILE A 96 5.93 12.81 -0.61
CA ILE A 96 7.33 12.82 -0.14
C ILE A 96 8.01 14.14 -0.50
N LYS A 97 7.86 14.62 -1.74
CA LYS A 97 8.41 15.93 -2.17
C LYS A 97 7.88 17.11 -1.37
N GLN A 98 6.69 16.98 -0.77
CA GLN A 98 6.09 18.00 0.09
C GLN A 98 6.54 17.88 1.56
N GLY A 99 7.26 16.81 1.93
CA GLY A 99 7.65 16.53 3.31
C GLY A 99 6.49 16.05 4.18
N GLU A 100 5.41 15.56 3.55
CA GLU A 100 4.15 15.21 4.22
C GLU A 100 3.96 13.70 4.41
N PHE A 101 4.95 12.87 4.01
CA PHE A 101 4.80 11.42 4.00
C PHE A 101 4.45 10.84 5.38
N VAL A 102 5.25 11.14 6.39
CA VAL A 102 5.04 10.65 7.76
C VAL A 102 3.67 11.07 8.33
N PRO A 103 3.28 12.37 8.32
CA PRO A 103 1.97 12.75 8.84
C PRO A 103 0.81 12.16 8.02
N TYR A 104 0.98 11.97 6.72
CA TYR A 104 -0.03 11.36 5.86
C TYR A 104 -0.23 9.87 6.16
N ILE A 105 0.83 9.08 6.30
CA ILE A 105 0.67 7.67 6.72
C ILE A 105 0.05 7.58 8.13
N GLN A 106 0.37 8.53 9.02
CA GLN A 106 -0.25 8.58 10.35
C GLN A 106 -1.76 8.90 10.28
N SER A 107 -2.22 9.77 9.39
CA SER A 107 -3.65 10.02 9.21
C SER A 107 -4.36 8.76 8.70
N LEU A 108 -3.81 8.08 7.70
CA LEU A 108 -4.36 6.80 7.19
C LEU A 108 -4.46 5.73 8.29
N LEU A 109 -3.45 5.61 9.15
CA LEU A 109 -3.47 4.66 10.27
C LEU A 109 -4.57 4.96 11.30
N ASN A 110 -4.85 6.24 11.54
CA ASN A 110 -5.82 6.69 12.53
C ASN A 110 -7.24 6.80 11.95
N ALA A 111 -7.38 6.84 10.63
CA ALA A 111 -8.64 6.98 9.94
C ALA A 111 -9.55 5.75 10.15
N THR A 112 -10.83 6.04 10.38
CA THR A 112 -11.89 5.03 10.35
C THR A 112 -12.18 4.60 8.91
N LYS A 113 -12.85 3.46 8.74
CA LYS A 113 -13.29 2.99 7.42
C LYS A 113 -14.14 4.02 6.68
N GLU A 114 -15.04 4.71 7.38
CA GLU A 114 -15.88 5.76 6.80
C GLU A 114 -15.05 6.96 6.32
N GLN A 115 -14.07 7.41 7.11
CA GLN A 115 -13.15 8.48 6.70
C GLN A 115 -12.29 8.09 5.49
N CYS A 116 -11.78 6.85 5.44
CA CYS A 116 -11.05 6.36 4.29
C CYS A 116 -11.92 6.32 3.03
N ILE A 117 -13.17 5.84 3.13
CA ILE A 117 -14.10 5.77 1.98
C ILE A 117 -14.49 7.18 1.49
N ASN A 118 -14.63 8.15 2.40
CA ASN A 118 -14.98 9.52 2.05
C ASN A 118 -13.77 10.41 1.72
N LEU A 119 -12.54 9.91 1.89
CA LEU A 119 -11.29 10.66 1.76
C LEU A 119 -11.20 11.87 2.72
N GLU A 120 -11.68 11.68 3.95
CA GLU A 120 -11.76 12.69 5.02
C GLU A 120 -10.86 12.34 6.22
N TYR A 121 -9.56 12.21 5.96
CA TYR A 121 -8.54 11.80 6.95
C TYR A 121 -7.45 12.85 7.15
#